data_AF-A0A819SDU0-F1
#
_entry.id   AF-A0A819SDU0-F1
#
_cell.length_a   1.000
_cell.length_b   1.000
_cell.length_c   1.000
_cell.angle_alpha   90.00
_cell.angle_beta   90.00
_cell.angle_gamma   90.00
#
_symmetry.space_group_name_H-M   'P 1'
#
loop_
_entity.id
_entity.type
_entity.pdbx_description
1 polymer ?
#
loop_
_entity_poly.entity_id
_entity_poly.type
_entity_poly.pdbx_seq_one_letter_code
_entity_poly.pdbx_strand_id
1 'polypeptide(L)'
;MHSYLTIVCPVGATIITFDDIPNADPVQGTIPAVYANLQWVDANYLNATARPTSGYRFVVVSGEYIAWNNVALTIQTLLTNNTITLHSCVMAAGWSDSVTLTVVGYRSATQLYTTSFSLNTYQQVVAMFQWPG
;
A
#
# COMPACT_ATOMS: atom_id res chain seq x y z
N MET A 1 20.87 -20.66 6.12
CA MET A 1 21.30 -19.39 5.48
C MET A 1 20.10 -18.46 5.53
N HIS A 2 20.04 -17.55 6.49
CA HIS A 2 18.93 -16.58 6.59
C HIS A 2 19.29 -15.40 5.67
N SER A 3 18.70 -15.36 4.47
CA SER A 3 18.75 -14.15 3.64
C SER A 3 17.85 -13.11 4.30
N TYR A 4 18.45 -12.02 4.76
CA TYR A 4 17.70 -10.84 5.20
C TYR A 4 17.36 -10.02 3.97
N LEU A 5 16.06 -9.74 3.77
CA LEU A 5 15.61 -8.82 2.74
C LEU A 5 15.82 -7.39 3.26
N THR A 6 16.82 -6.68 2.75
CA THR A 6 17.02 -5.26 3.05
C THR A 6 16.10 -4.44 2.16
N ILE A 7 15.15 -3.73 2.77
CA ILE A 7 14.42 -2.66 2.10
C ILE A 7 15.41 -1.50 1.96
N VAL A 8 15.99 -1.33 0.78
CA VAL A 8 16.78 -0.14 0.46
C VAL A 8 15.79 0.95 0.09
N CYS A 9 15.73 2.03 0.87
CA CYS A 9 15.07 3.26 0.43
C CYS A 9 16.04 3.98 -0.51
N PRO A 10 15.79 4.02 -1.83
CA PRO A 10 16.68 4.73 -2.73
C PRO A 10 16.71 6.22 -2.35
N VAL A 11 17.86 6.87 -2.59
CA VAL A 11 18.00 8.31 -2.33
C VAL A 11 16.93 9.08 -3.10
N GLY A 12 16.14 9.88 -2.38
CA GLY A 12 15.02 10.63 -2.95
C GLY A 12 13.68 9.90 -2.94
N ALA A 13 13.62 8.63 -2.51
CA ALA A 13 12.34 7.96 -2.27
C ALA A 13 11.67 8.48 -0.98
N THR A 14 10.34 8.51 -1.01
CA THR A 14 9.51 8.93 0.11
C THR A 14 8.77 7.70 0.65
N ILE A 15 8.83 7.50 1.96
CA ILE A 15 8.01 6.50 2.65
C ILE A 15 6.65 7.13 2.91
N ILE A 16 5.59 6.41 2.57
CA ILE A 16 4.22 6.79 2.90
C ILE A 16 3.76 5.87 4.04
N THR A 17 3.49 6.47 5.20
CA THR A 17 2.75 5.82 6.29
C THR A 17 1.34 6.41 6.32
N PHE A 18 0.53 6.10 7.33
CA PHE A 18 -0.83 6.65 7.48
C PHE A 18 -1.06 7.26 8.86
N ASP A 19 0.04 7.64 9.54
CA ASP A 19 0.01 8.10 10.93
C ASP A 19 -0.51 9.54 11.09
N ASP A 20 -0.41 10.33 10.01
CA ASP A 20 -0.78 11.75 9.95
C ASP A 20 -2.10 11.98 9.22
N ILE A 21 -2.97 10.96 9.13
CA ILE A 21 -4.34 11.15 8.62
C ILE A 21 -5.08 12.14 9.54
N PRO A 22 -5.58 13.26 9.00
CA PRO A 22 -6.23 14.28 9.81
C PRO A 22 -7.60 13.81 10.31
N ASN A 23 -7.87 13.99 11.60
CA ASN A 23 -9.13 13.61 12.25
C ASN A 23 -9.52 12.14 11.98
N ALA A 24 -8.55 11.23 12.07
CA ALA A 24 -8.79 9.82 11.81
C ALA A 24 -9.86 9.24 12.75
N ASP A 25 -10.83 8.53 12.15
CA ASP A 25 -11.79 7.71 12.87
C ASP A 25 -11.05 6.54 13.55
N PRO A 26 -11.41 6.18 14.79
CA PRO A 26 -10.71 5.15 15.55
C PRO A 26 -10.82 3.74 14.94
N VAL A 27 -11.67 3.52 13.94
CA VAL A 27 -11.86 2.23 13.29
C VAL A 27 -11.44 2.25 11.83
N GLN A 28 -12.00 3.16 11.02
CA GLN A 28 -11.72 3.22 9.58
C GLN A 28 -12.28 4.49 8.94
N GLY A 29 -11.75 4.86 7.78
CA GLY A 29 -12.29 5.95 6.97
C GLY A 29 -11.67 6.02 5.58
N THR A 30 -11.90 7.12 4.88
CA THR A 30 -11.32 7.36 3.56
C THR A 30 -9.98 8.07 3.69
N ILE A 31 -8.96 7.62 2.97
CA ILE A 31 -7.72 8.39 2.82
C ILE A 31 -8.08 9.70 2.11
N PRO A 32 -7.56 10.87 2.56
CA PRO A 32 -7.79 12.14 1.86
C PRO A 32 -7.45 12.02 0.37
N ALA A 33 -8.30 12.60 -0.48
CA ALA A 33 -8.15 12.49 -1.94
C ALA A 33 -6.75 12.93 -2.41
N VAL A 34 -6.16 13.91 -1.74
CA VAL A 34 -4.75 14.28 -1.88
C VAL A 34 -4.03 13.95 -0.58
N TYR A 35 -3.07 13.03 -0.64
CA TYR A 35 -2.30 12.57 0.52
C TYR A 35 -0.88 12.18 0.10
N ALA A 36 0.12 12.58 0.89
CA ALA A 36 1.54 12.41 0.57
C ALA A 36 1.94 12.89 -0.85
N ASN A 37 1.38 14.02 -1.30
CA ASN A 37 1.57 14.60 -2.64
C ASN A 37 1.12 13.70 -3.81
N LEU A 38 0.25 12.72 -3.55
CA LEU A 38 -0.36 11.85 -4.53
C LEU A 38 -1.88 12.00 -4.50
N GLN A 39 -2.51 11.71 -5.63
CA GLN A 39 -3.95 11.56 -5.72
C GLN A 39 -4.32 10.10 -5.42
N TRP A 40 -5.21 9.92 -4.46
CA TRP A 40 -5.77 8.63 -4.08
C TRP A 40 -7.23 8.56 -4.48
N VAL A 41 -7.64 7.45 -5.10
CA VAL A 41 -9.01 7.21 -5.55
C VAL A 41 -9.46 5.85 -5.00
N ASP A 42 -10.66 5.81 -4.43
CA ASP A 42 -11.24 4.63 -3.77
C ASP A 42 -10.34 4.02 -2.68
N ALA A 43 -9.53 4.87 -2.05
CA ALA A 43 -8.57 4.48 -1.03
C ALA A 43 -9.14 4.70 0.38
N ASN A 44 -9.08 3.66 1.20
CA ASN A 44 -9.52 3.71 2.58
C ASN A 44 -8.34 3.47 3.52
N TYR A 45 -8.46 3.97 4.74
CA TYR A 45 -7.60 3.56 5.84
C TYR A 45 -8.39 2.74 6.85
N LEU A 46 -7.67 1.91 7.59
CA LEU A 46 -8.22 1.11 8.67
C LEU A 46 -7.27 1.16 9.86
N ASN A 47 -7.83 1.31 11.06
CA ASN A 47 -7.09 1.14 12.31
C ASN A 47 -6.91 -0.36 12.57
N ALA A 48 -5.67 -0.85 12.45
CA ALA A 48 -5.35 -2.25 12.63
C ALA A 48 -5.53 -2.71 14.09
N THR A 49 -5.38 -1.81 15.08
CA THR A 49 -5.56 -2.14 16.50
C THR A 49 -7.04 -2.35 16.85
N ALA A 50 -7.95 -1.68 16.13
CA ALA A 50 -9.39 -1.95 16.20
C ALA A 50 -9.79 -3.32 15.62
N ARG A 51 -8.87 -4.00 14.89
CA ARG A 51 -9.07 -5.32 14.27
C ARG A 51 -7.94 -6.30 14.64
N PRO A 52 -7.75 -6.62 15.93
CA PRO A 52 -6.56 -7.32 16.42
C PRO A 52 -6.42 -8.78 15.96
N THR A 53 -7.51 -9.38 15.48
CA THR A 53 -7.55 -10.74 14.93
C THR A 53 -7.33 -10.78 13.42
N SER A 54 -7.30 -9.64 12.75
CA SER A 54 -7.04 -9.56 11.30
C SER A 54 -5.55 -9.72 10.99
N GLY A 55 -5.24 -10.06 9.74
CA GLY A 55 -3.86 -10.07 9.27
C GLY A 55 -3.20 -8.69 9.18
N TYR A 56 -3.96 -7.59 9.32
CA TYR A 56 -3.40 -6.24 9.19
C TYR A 56 -2.40 -5.88 10.28
N ARG A 57 -2.46 -6.54 11.43
CA ARG A 57 -1.44 -6.39 12.48
C ARG A 57 -0.01 -6.67 12.00
N PHE A 58 0.15 -7.47 10.94
CA PHE A 58 1.46 -7.81 10.39
C PHE A 58 2.02 -6.73 9.46
N VAL A 59 1.22 -5.78 9.00
CA VAL A 59 1.66 -4.73 8.05
C VAL A 59 1.70 -3.33 8.65
N VAL A 60 1.41 -3.20 9.95
CA VAL A 60 1.63 -1.95 10.68
C VAL A 60 3.13 -1.73 10.81
N VAL A 61 3.64 -0.75 10.07
CA VAL A 61 5.07 -0.33 10.14
C VAL A 61 5.27 0.76 11.19
N SER A 62 4.28 1.63 11.34
CA SER A 62 4.21 2.71 12.33
C SER A 62 2.76 3.02 12.67
N GLY A 63 2.55 3.65 13.83
CA GLY A 63 1.23 4.01 14.37
C GLY A 63 0.25 2.85 14.39
N GLU A 64 -0.97 3.10 13.93
CA GLU A 64 -2.07 2.12 13.97
C GLU A 64 -2.81 1.97 12.63
N TYR A 65 -2.63 2.93 11.73
CA TYR A 65 -3.41 3.03 10.49
C TYR A 65 -2.66 2.45 9.31
N ILE A 66 -3.41 1.77 8.45
CA ILE A 66 -2.92 1.18 7.20
C ILE A 66 -3.83 1.59 6.04
N ALA A 67 -3.29 1.65 4.83
CA ALA A 67 -4.11 1.62 3.63
C ALA A 67 -4.81 0.27 3.49
N TRP A 68 -6.10 0.30 3.16
CA TRP A 68 -6.95 -0.86 3.00
C TRP A 68 -7.94 -0.64 1.86
N ASN A 69 -8.32 -1.72 1.17
CA ASN A 69 -9.31 -1.69 0.11
C ASN A 69 -10.06 -3.03 -0.03
N ASN A 70 -11.36 -2.94 -0.28
CA ASN A 70 -12.22 -4.05 -0.72
C ASN A 70 -12.62 -3.95 -2.20
N VAL A 71 -12.27 -2.84 -2.86
CA VAL A 71 -12.36 -2.58 -4.30
C VAL A 71 -10.99 -2.14 -4.82
N ALA A 72 -10.77 -2.07 -6.12
CA ALA A 72 -9.50 -1.57 -6.64
C ALA A 72 -9.30 -0.09 -6.25
N LEU A 73 -8.17 0.23 -5.61
CA LEU A 73 -7.75 1.61 -5.36
C LEU A 73 -6.79 2.08 -6.45
N THR A 74 -6.73 3.39 -6.69
CA THR A 74 -5.76 3.98 -7.63
C THR A 74 -4.91 5.04 -6.93
N ILE A 75 -3.61 5.04 -7.24
CA ILE A 75 -2.63 6.04 -6.82
C ILE A 75 -2.05 6.68 -8.08
N GLN A 76 -2.08 8.01 -8.18
CA GLN A 76 -1.57 8.73 -9.35
C GLN A 76 -0.92 10.07 -8.96
N THR A 77 -0.15 10.64 -9.89
CA THR A 77 0.46 11.96 -9.70
C THR A 77 -0.58 13.07 -9.72
N LEU A 78 -0.34 14.14 -8.96
CA LEU A 78 -1.15 15.37 -9.03
C LEU A 78 -0.92 16.15 -10.34
N LEU A 79 0.27 16.00 -10.92
CA LEU A 79 0.67 16.67 -12.16
C LEU A 79 0.45 15.75 -13.35
N THR A 80 -0.18 16.28 -14.40
CA THR A 80 -0.32 15.59 -15.69
C THR A 80 1.05 15.27 -16.29
N ASN A 81 1.18 14.11 -16.93
CA ASN A 81 2.41 13.62 -17.57
C ASN A 81 3.61 13.39 -16.62
N ASN A 82 3.40 13.43 -15.31
CA ASN A 82 4.40 13.01 -14.35
C ASN A 82 4.28 11.51 -14.07
N THR A 83 5.35 10.89 -13.57
CA THR A 83 5.36 9.48 -13.18
C THR A 83 5.67 9.32 -11.71
N ILE A 84 5.23 8.20 -11.14
CA ILE A 84 5.67 7.73 -9.83
C ILE A 84 6.37 6.39 -10.02
N THR A 85 7.43 6.18 -9.25
CA THR A 85 8.09 4.88 -9.16
C THR A 85 7.70 4.25 -7.83
N LEU A 86 6.90 3.20 -7.88
CA LEU A 86 6.65 2.36 -6.71
C LEU A 86 7.82 1.41 -6.54
N HIS A 87 8.62 1.57 -5.48
CA HIS A 87 9.77 0.70 -5.22
C HIS A 87 9.39 -0.55 -4.44
N SER A 88 8.59 -0.38 -3.39
CA SER A 88 8.18 -1.46 -2.50
C SER A 88 6.95 -1.10 -1.69
N CYS A 89 6.27 -2.11 -1.17
CA CYS A 89 5.25 -1.97 -0.13
C CYS A 89 5.16 -3.23 0.74
N VAL A 90 4.52 -3.09 1.89
CA VAL A 90 4.19 -4.22 2.79
C VAL A 90 2.69 -4.47 2.74
N MET A 91 2.28 -5.73 2.59
CA MET A 91 0.90 -6.10 2.30
C MET A 91 0.53 -7.41 2.99
N ALA A 92 -0.74 -7.54 3.37
CA ALA A 92 -1.30 -8.76 3.96
C ALA A 92 -2.80 -8.79 3.67
N ALA A 93 -3.39 -9.98 3.77
CA ALA A 93 -4.84 -10.09 3.72
C ALA A 93 -5.41 -9.86 5.13
N GLY A 94 -6.58 -9.22 5.22
CA GLY A 94 -7.23 -8.97 6.51
C GLY A 94 -7.95 -10.18 7.07
N TRP A 95 -8.72 -10.86 6.21
CA TRP A 95 -9.73 -11.83 6.64
C TRP A 95 -9.76 -13.16 5.88
N SER A 96 -9.00 -13.29 4.80
CA SER A 96 -8.97 -14.51 3.98
C SER A 96 -7.55 -14.89 3.62
N ASP A 97 -7.24 -16.19 3.71
CA ASP A 97 -5.91 -16.73 3.42
C ASP A 97 -5.66 -16.96 1.92
N SER A 98 -6.65 -16.69 1.08
CA SER A 98 -6.61 -16.92 -0.37
C SER A 98 -6.90 -15.64 -1.14
N VAL A 99 -6.24 -14.55 -0.77
CA VAL A 99 -6.34 -13.27 -1.48
C VAL A 99 -5.19 -13.15 -2.46
N THR A 100 -5.51 -12.89 -3.73
CA THR A 100 -4.52 -12.43 -4.71
C THR A 100 -4.66 -10.93 -4.87
N LEU A 101 -3.59 -10.20 -4.55
CA LEU A 101 -3.50 -8.79 -4.86
C LEU A 101 -2.72 -8.61 -6.16
N THR A 102 -3.30 -7.87 -7.09
CA THR A 102 -2.64 -7.48 -8.33
C THR A 102 -2.37 -5.99 -8.33
N VAL A 103 -1.11 -5.62 -8.55
CA VAL A 103 -0.66 -4.24 -8.71
C VAL A 103 -0.37 -4.02 -10.18
N VAL A 104 -0.99 -2.99 -10.76
CA VAL A 104 -0.89 -2.68 -12.20
C VAL A 104 -0.31 -1.27 -12.35
N GLY A 105 0.74 -1.16 -13.16
CA GLY A 105 1.39 0.10 -13.49
C GLY A 105 0.93 0.61 -14.84
N TYR A 106 0.37 1.82 -14.87
CA TYR A 106 -0.07 2.48 -16.08
C TYR A 106 0.81 3.70 -16.40
N ARG A 107 0.95 3.98 -17.70
CA ARG A 107 1.37 5.30 -18.19
C ARG A 107 0.28 5.80 -19.12
N SER A 108 -0.37 6.88 -18.70
CA SER A 108 -1.62 7.32 -19.33
C SER A 108 -2.65 6.17 -19.31
N ALA A 109 -3.22 5.79 -20.46
CA ALA A 109 -4.18 4.68 -20.56
C ALA A 109 -3.52 3.32 -20.86
N THR A 110 -2.19 3.25 -21.00
CA THR A 110 -1.49 2.03 -21.38
C THR A 110 -0.94 1.32 -20.15
N GLN A 111 -1.34 0.06 -19.96
CA GLN A 111 -0.72 -0.80 -18.96
C GLN A 111 0.71 -1.14 -19.38
N LEU A 112 1.68 -0.85 -18.52
CA LEU A 112 3.09 -1.16 -18.74
C LEU A 112 3.55 -2.34 -17.88
N TYR A 113 3.04 -2.44 -16.65
CA TYR A 113 3.50 -3.43 -15.68
C TYR A 113 2.33 -4.09 -14.96
N THR A 114 2.53 -5.34 -14.54
CA THR A 114 1.62 -6.06 -13.67
C THR A 114 2.40 -7.01 -12.79
N THR A 115 2.03 -7.11 -11.52
CA THR A 115 2.62 -8.05 -10.57
C THR A 115 1.55 -8.50 -9.59
N SER A 116 1.47 -9.80 -9.34
CA SER A 116 0.49 -10.40 -8.43
C SER A 116 1.19 -11.04 -7.24
N PHE A 117 0.58 -10.89 -6.07
CA PHE A 117 1.06 -11.45 -4.81
C PHE A 117 -0.05 -12.28 -4.17
N SER A 118 0.29 -13.47 -3.71
CA SER A 118 -0.58 -14.27 -2.84
C SER A 118 -0.44 -13.78 -1.41
N LEU A 119 -1.53 -13.32 -0.84
CA LEU A 119 -1.61 -12.79 0.52
C LEU A 119 -2.41 -13.73 1.41
N ASN A 120 -2.06 -13.75 2.69
CA ASN A 120 -2.81 -14.46 3.73
C ASN A 120 -2.89 -13.62 5.01
N THR A 121 -3.57 -14.14 6.03
CA THR A 121 -3.82 -13.42 7.29
C THR A 121 -2.74 -13.64 8.36
N TYR A 122 -1.69 -14.41 8.09
CA TYR A 122 -0.70 -14.84 9.10
C TYR A 122 0.67 -14.17 8.97
N GLN A 123 0.96 -13.51 7.85
CA GLN A 123 2.26 -12.88 7.62
C GLN A 123 2.15 -11.67 6.70
N GLN A 124 3.12 -10.77 6.83
CA GLN A 124 3.35 -9.74 5.82
C GLN A 124 4.02 -10.33 4.58
N VAL A 125 3.69 -9.76 3.44
CA VAL A 125 4.42 -9.88 2.18
C VAL A 125 5.12 -8.55 1.93
N VAL A 126 6.44 -8.58 1.78
CA VAL A 126 7.21 -7.43 1.30
C VAL A 126 7.29 -7.53 -0.22
N ALA A 127 6.59 -6.66 -0.92
CA ALA A 127 6.68 -6.56 -2.38
C ALA A 127 7.81 -5.61 -2.77
N MET A 128 8.68 -6.07 -3.66
CA MET A 128 9.71 -5.27 -4.30
C MET A 128 9.39 -5.19 -5.80
N PHE A 129 9.24 -3.99 -6.34
CA PHE A 129 8.92 -3.79 -7.74
C PHE A 129 10.19 -3.47 -8.51
N GLN A 130 10.41 -4.21 -9.60
CA GLN A 130 11.51 -3.99 -10.55
C GLN A 130 10.96 -3.34 -11.83
N TRP A 131 10.14 -2.30 -11.66
CA TRP A 131 9.54 -1.57 -12.78
C TRP A 131 10.44 -0.39 -13.14
N PRO A 132 11.14 -0.41 -14.30
CA PRO A 132 11.92 0.74 -14.71
C PRO A 132 10.98 1.94 -14.94
N GLY A 133 11.40 3.12 -14.48
CA GLY A 133 10.63 4.37 -14.62
C GLY A 133 10.56 4.89 -16.05
#